data_AF-A0A6C0JN11-F1
#
_entry.id   AF-A0A6C0JN11-F1
#
_cell.length_a   1.000
_cell.length_b   1.000
_cell.length_c   1.000
_cell.angle_alpha   90.00
_cell.angle_beta   90.00
_cell.angle_gamma   90.00
#
_symmetry.space_group_name_H-M   'P 1'
#
loop_
_entity.id
_entity.type
_entity.pdbx_description
1 polymer ?
#
loop_
_entity_poly.entity_id
_entity_poly.type
_entity_poly.pdbx_seq_one_letter_code
_entity_poly.pdbx_strand_id
1 'polypeptide(L)'
;MAGGLMQLVAYGAQDVFLTGTPEITFWKVSYRRHTNFAMESIEQTFSGQADFGRRVTCTISRNGDLCYRTYLQVTLPEINQSMNSVANAQLGAAANANGVYARWLDYVGEQLIAQVEVEIGGQRIDRQYGDWMHIWNQLTMSSEQQRGYFKMIGNTTQLTYITDPAFADVSGPCASSGGPNQVCAPRRTLPETTLYIPLLFWFCRNPGLALPLIALKSVGQKSIQPKRSELSFGKNMLWSQGDNIRQTQMLVSCY
;
A
#
# COMPACT_ATOMS: atom_id res chain seq x y z
N MET A 1 5.61 27.49 50.82
CA MET A 1 5.24 26.28 50.04
C MET A 1 6.25 25.18 50.33
N ALA A 2 5.98 24.28 51.27
CA ALA A 2 6.88 23.21 51.73
C ALA A 2 6.38 21.79 51.41
N GLY A 3 5.26 21.66 50.68
CA GLY A 3 4.54 20.39 50.50
C GLY A 3 5.36 19.27 49.86
N GLY A 4 6.11 19.57 48.79
CA GLY A 4 6.92 18.56 48.09
C GLY A 4 8.11 18.05 48.92
N LEU A 5 8.73 18.90 49.74
CA LEU A 5 9.83 18.50 50.62
C LEU A 5 9.32 17.61 51.76
N MET A 6 8.17 17.95 52.34
CA MET A 6 7.54 17.12 53.37
C MET A 6 7.19 15.71 52.85
N GLN A 7 6.81 15.59 51.59
CA GLN A 7 6.54 14.30 50.97
C GLN A 7 7.81 13.45 50.77
N LEU A 8 8.95 14.07 50.47
CA LEU A 8 10.23 13.36 50.35
C LEU A 8 10.79 12.86 51.68
N VAL A 9 10.46 13.54 52.79
CA VAL A 9 10.86 13.14 54.15
C VAL A 9 10.02 11.97 54.68
N ALA A 10 8.79 11.82 54.17
CA ALA A 10 7.91 10.72 54.52
C ALA A 10 8.34 9.42 53.81
N TYR A 11 9.39 8.77 54.33
CA TYR A 11 9.90 7.48 53.85
C TYR A 11 9.49 6.34 54.80
N GLY A 12 9.07 5.20 54.25
CA GLY A 12 8.65 4.02 55.01
C GLY A 12 9.36 2.73 54.58
N ALA A 13 9.14 1.64 55.32
CA ALA A 13 9.74 0.33 55.02
C ALA A 13 9.29 -0.26 53.66
N GLN A 14 8.16 0.19 53.11
CA GLN A 14 7.65 -0.23 51.80
C GLN A 14 8.43 0.41 50.64
N ASP A 15 9.04 1.58 50.86
CA ASP A 15 9.80 2.30 49.82
C ASP A 15 11.14 1.63 49.50
N VAL A 16 11.59 0.68 50.33
CA VAL A 16 12.80 -0.13 50.07
C VAL A 16 12.68 -0.88 48.74
N PHE A 17 11.49 -1.35 48.38
CA PHE A 17 11.24 -2.07 47.12
C PHE A 17 11.21 -1.14 45.89
N LEU A 18 10.99 0.16 46.08
CA LEU A 18 10.82 1.11 44.98
C LEU A 18 12.05 2.00 44.78
N THR A 19 12.64 2.51 45.87
CA THR A 19 13.68 3.54 45.84
C THR A 19 14.87 3.25 46.76
N GLY A 20 14.95 2.06 47.36
CA GLY A 20 16.03 1.69 48.29
C GLY A 20 17.43 1.74 47.67
N THR A 21 17.64 1.02 46.57
CA THR A 21 18.88 1.09 45.77
C THR A 21 18.52 1.44 44.32
N PRO A 22 18.45 2.73 43.97
CA PRO A 22 17.92 3.14 42.68
C PRO A 22 18.91 2.79 41.55
N GLU A 23 18.48 1.92 40.62
CA GLU A 23 19.25 1.54 39.43
C GLU A 23 18.95 2.43 38.21
N ILE A 24 17.79 3.07 38.20
CA ILE A 24 17.32 3.94 37.11
C ILE A 24 16.90 5.31 37.65
N THR A 25 16.91 6.32 36.79
CA THR A 25 16.42 7.67 37.10
C THR A 25 15.61 8.23 35.96
N PHE A 26 14.50 8.90 36.29
CA PHE A 26 13.64 9.57 35.31
C PHE A 26 14.16 10.96 34.91
N TRP A 27 15.11 11.50 35.66
CA TRP A 27 15.60 12.87 35.47
C TRP A 27 16.82 12.96 34.55
N LYS A 28 17.38 11.83 34.13
CA LYS A 28 18.55 11.78 33.26
C LYS A 28 18.42 10.66 32.23
N VAL A 29 18.24 11.04 30.97
CA VAL A 29 18.18 10.12 29.84
C VAL A 29 19.55 10.05 29.17
N SER A 30 20.08 8.84 28.98
CA SER A 30 21.31 8.58 28.22
C SER A 30 20.95 8.15 26.79
N TYR A 31 21.31 8.97 25.81
CA TYR A 31 21.09 8.66 24.40
C TYR A 31 22.22 7.78 23.85
N ARG A 32 21.85 6.71 23.17
CA ARG A 32 22.83 5.85 22.46
C ARG A 32 23.17 6.47 21.12
N ARG A 33 24.47 6.51 20.80
CA ARG A 33 24.95 6.88 19.47
C ARG A 33 24.54 5.79 18.47
N HIS A 34 24.15 6.19 17.27
CA HIS A 34 23.84 5.30 16.15
C HIS A 34 24.87 5.49 15.04
N THR A 35 24.95 4.53 14.13
CA THR A 35 25.75 4.65 12.90
C THR A 35 25.06 5.61 11.93
N ASN A 36 25.81 6.41 11.18
CA ASN A 36 25.23 7.31 10.19
C ASN A 36 24.47 6.52 9.10
N PHE A 37 23.27 6.96 8.78
CA PHE A 37 22.46 6.41 7.69
C PHE A 37 21.63 7.53 7.04
N ALA A 38 21.19 7.30 5.80
CA ALA A 38 20.24 8.16 5.10
C ALA A 38 19.10 7.29 4.55
N MET A 39 17.90 7.86 4.46
CA MET A 39 16.74 7.21 3.87
C MET A 39 16.27 8.05 2.68
N GLU A 40 16.01 7.37 1.57
CA GLU A 40 15.50 7.97 0.34
C GLU A 40 14.44 7.04 -0.25
N SER A 41 13.34 7.63 -0.73
CA SER A 41 12.30 6.91 -1.47
C SER A 41 12.62 6.95 -2.95
N ILE A 42 12.72 5.78 -3.58
CA ILE A 42 13.06 5.67 -5.00
C ILE A 42 11.96 4.89 -5.72
N GLU A 43 11.37 5.54 -6.71
CA GLU A 43 10.36 4.93 -7.58
C GLU A 43 10.95 3.78 -8.39
N GLN A 44 10.16 2.72 -8.55
CA GLN A 44 10.55 1.54 -9.32
C GLN A 44 9.65 1.42 -10.54
N THR A 45 10.23 0.96 -11.65
CA THR A 45 9.50 0.80 -12.89
C THR A 45 8.86 -0.58 -12.98
N PHE A 46 7.57 -0.57 -13.30
CA PHE A 46 6.83 -1.80 -13.57
C PHE A 46 7.13 -2.30 -14.98
N SER A 47 7.27 -3.62 -15.09
CA SER A 47 7.34 -4.36 -16.35
C SER A 47 5.97 -4.96 -16.66
N GLY A 48 5.44 -4.61 -17.83
CA GLY A 48 4.09 -4.99 -18.26
C GLY A 48 3.15 -3.80 -18.37
N GLN A 49 2.02 -4.00 -19.06
CA GLN A 49 0.93 -3.02 -19.11
C GLN A 49 0.05 -3.20 -17.89
N ALA A 50 -0.03 -2.16 -17.06
CA ALA A 50 -0.90 -2.12 -15.89
C ALA A 50 -2.36 -1.92 -16.34
N ASP A 51 -3.19 -2.92 -16.08
CA ASP A 51 -4.63 -2.91 -16.36
C ASP A 51 -5.31 -3.84 -15.36
N PHE A 52 -6.62 -3.67 -15.16
CA PHE A 52 -7.37 -4.47 -14.19
C PHE A 52 -7.32 -5.97 -14.53
N GLY A 53 -7.01 -6.80 -13.54
CA GLY A 53 -6.90 -8.26 -13.69
C GLY A 53 -5.64 -8.75 -14.39
N ARG A 54 -4.67 -7.87 -14.66
CA ARG A 54 -3.37 -8.24 -15.22
C ARG A 54 -2.28 -8.27 -14.15
N ARG A 55 -1.40 -9.26 -14.27
CA ARG A 55 -0.20 -9.37 -13.46
C ARG A 55 0.86 -8.37 -13.95
N VAL A 56 1.37 -7.57 -13.03
CA VAL A 56 2.49 -6.65 -13.30
C VAL A 56 3.66 -6.99 -12.38
N THR A 57 4.88 -6.99 -12.91
CA THR A 57 6.08 -7.31 -12.14
C THR A 57 7.01 -6.11 -12.03
N CYS A 58 7.57 -5.86 -10.85
CA CYS A 58 8.55 -4.83 -10.61
C CYS A 58 9.87 -5.45 -10.14
N THR A 59 10.97 -5.14 -10.82
CA THR A 59 12.33 -5.49 -10.38
C THR A 59 12.87 -4.38 -9.50
N ILE A 60 13.20 -4.69 -8.24
CA ILE A 60 13.74 -3.68 -7.32
C ILE A 60 15.18 -3.33 -7.72
N SER A 61 15.41 -2.05 -8.02
CA SER A 61 16.73 -1.51 -8.31
C SER A 61 17.63 -1.46 -7.06
N ARG A 62 18.94 -1.62 -7.28
CA ARG A 62 19.95 -1.67 -6.20
C ARG A 62 20.57 -0.30 -5.99
N ASN A 63 19.75 0.67 -5.58
CA ASN A 63 20.19 2.05 -5.34
C ASN A 63 20.58 2.31 -3.87
N GLY A 64 20.32 1.35 -2.97
CA GLY A 64 20.71 1.40 -1.57
C GLY A 64 21.04 0.03 -0.99
N ASP A 65 21.58 0.01 0.22
CA ASP A 65 22.01 -1.22 0.89
C ASP A 65 20.85 -2.00 1.53
N LEU A 66 19.84 -1.26 2.02
CA LEU A 66 18.67 -1.78 2.72
C LEU A 66 17.39 -1.28 2.04
N CYS A 67 16.39 -2.16 1.93
CA CYS A 67 15.04 -1.79 1.51
C CYS A 67 14.11 -1.75 2.74
N TYR A 68 13.41 -0.63 2.91
CA TYR A 68 12.46 -0.39 3.99
C TYR A 68 11.23 0.32 3.43
N ARG A 69 10.05 -0.02 3.98
CA ARG A 69 8.72 0.50 3.61
C ARG A 69 8.47 0.66 2.11
N THR A 70 7.72 -0.28 1.55
CA THR A 70 7.32 -0.22 0.14
C THR A 70 5.85 0.17 0.04
N TYR A 71 5.56 1.10 -0.87
CA TYR A 71 4.21 1.55 -1.18
C TYR A 71 3.90 1.21 -2.64
N LEU A 72 2.68 0.76 -2.90
CA LEU A 72 2.15 0.64 -4.24
C LEU A 72 1.39 1.92 -4.56
N GLN A 73 1.90 2.68 -5.53
CA GLN A 73 1.23 3.86 -6.06
C GLN A 73 0.29 3.43 -7.19
N VAL A 74 -0.99 3.79 -7.06
CA VAL A 74 -2.02 3.51 -8.07
C VAL A 74 -2.78 4.78 -8.38
N THR A 75 -2.98 5.07 -9.66
CA THR A 75 -3.78 6.22 -10.11
C THR A 75 -5.13 5.72 -10.61
N LEU A 76 -6.20 6.04 -9.88
CA LEU A 76 -7.56 5.73 -10.31
C LEU A 76 -8.02 6.74 -11.38
N PRO A 77 -8.61 6.29 -12.50
CA PRO A 77 -9.06 7.18 -13.56
C PRO A 77 -10.28 8.00 -13.12
N GLU A 78 -10.45 9.18 -13.73
CA GLU A 78 -11.69 9.95 -13.61
C GLU A 78 -12.86 9.18 -14.26
N ILE A 79 -14.00 9.12 -13.56
CA ILE A 79 -15.25 8.60 -14.12
C ILE A 79 -16.25 9.74 -14.16
N ASN A 80 -16.65 10.14 -15.36
CA ASN A 80 -17.57 11.25 -15.58
C ASN A 80 -18.80 10.87 -16.39
N GLN A 81 -19.76 11.78 -16.46
CA GLN A 81 -21.03 11.56 -17.15
C GLN A 81 -20.89 11.47 -18.68
N SER A 82 -19.77 11.92 -19.26
CA SER A 82 -19.52 11.80 -20.70
C SER A 82 -19.19 10.37 -21.13
N MET A 83 -18.90 9.47 -20.18
CA MET A 83 -18.75 8.03 -20.46
C MET A 83 -20.05 7.37 -20.95
N ASN A 84 -21.24 7.93 -20.67
CA ASN A 84 -22.52 7.44 -21.21
C ASN A 84 -22.57 7.53 -22.75
N SER A 85 -21.97 8.58 -23.32
CA SER A 85 -21.95 8.82 -24.77
C SER A 85 -21.15 7.76 -25.55
N VAL A 86 -20.07 7.22 -24.98
CA VAL A 86 -19.18 6.25 -25.65
C VAL A 86 -19.80 4.84 -25.64
N ALA A 87 -20.48 4.47 -24.56
CA ALA A 87 -21.21 3.20 -24.47
C ALA A 87 -22.38 3.12 -25.47
N ASN A 88 -23.08 4.23 -25.72
CA ASN A 88 -24.17 4.29 -26.71
C ASN A 88 -23.67 4.25 -28.16
N ALA A 89 -22.52 4.87 -28.46
CA ALA A 89 -21.95 4.90 -29.80
C ALA A 89 -21.50 3.49 -30.28
N GLN A 90 -21.00 2.64 -29.37
CA GLN A 90 -20.50 1.32 -29.71
C GLN A 90 -21.60 0.24 -29.84
N LEU A 91 -22.78 0.45 -29.22
CA LEU A 91 -23.84 -0.55 -29.11
C LEU A 91 -25.11 -0.24 -29.92
N GLY A 92 -25.19 0.90 -30.61
CA GLY A 92 -26.33 1.27 -31.47
C GLY A 92 -27.68 1.34 -30.73
N ALA A 93 -27.66 1.34 -29.39
CA ALA A 93 -28.84 1.46 -28.55
C ALA A 93 -29.25 2.94 -28.47
N ALA A 94 -30.55 3.22 -28.45
CA ALA A 94 -31.04 4.57 -28.22
C ALA A 94 -30.51 5.08 -26.87
N ALA A 95 -29.98 6.31 -26.87
CA ALA A 95 -29.37 6.96 -25.72
C ALA A 95 -30.18 6.74 -24.45
N ASN A 96 -29.76 5.77 -23.62
CA ASN A 96 -30.39 5.57 -22.33
C ASN A 96 -30.19 6.86 -21.53
N ALA A 97 -31.28 7.58 -21.28
CA ALA A 97 -31.29 8.87 -20.57
C ALA A 97 -30.86 8.74 -19.11
N ASN A 98 -30.62 7.52 -18.64
CA ASN A 98 -30.04 7.22 -17.34
C ASN A 98 -28.55 7.56 -17.38
N GLY A 99 -28.12 8.55 -16.60
CA GLY A 99 -26.71 8.93 -16.55
C GLY A 99 -25.79 7.86 -15.93
N VAL A 100 -24.51 8.21 -15.80
CA VAL A 100 -23.48 7.34 -15.24
C VAL A 100 -23.58 7.35 -13.72
N TYR A 101 -24.08 6.24 -13.17
CA TYR A 101 -24.08 5.96 -11.75
C TYR A 101 -22.90 5.05 -11.43
N ALA A 102 -21.84 5.60 -10.84
CA ALA A 102 -20.64 4.88 -10.48
C ALA A 102 -20.22 5.21 -9.05
N ARG A 103 -19.63 4.25 -8.37
CA ARG A 103 -18.89 4.43 -7.11
C ARG A 103 -17.74 3.45 -7.08
N TRP A 104 -16.68 3.80 -6.37
CA TRP A 104 -15.69 2.82 -5.97
C TRP A 104 -16.22 2.00 -4.78
N LEU A 105 -15.70 0.77 -4.66
CA LEU A 105 -15.93 -0.03 -3.47
C LEU A 105 -15.23 0.61 -2.26
N ASP A 106 -15.74 0.31 -1.08
CA ASP A 106 -15.06 0.69 0.15
C ASP A 106 -13.71 -0.02 0.20
N TYR A 107 -12.69 0.64 0.75
CA TYR A 107 -11.32 0.11 0.80
C TYR A 107 -10.75 -0.27 -0.58
N VAL A 108 -11.06 0.53 -1.61
CA VAL A 108 -10.64 0.27 -3.01
C VAL A 108 -9.16 -0.10 -3.16
N GLY A 109 -8.25 0.52 -2.39
CA GLY A 109 -6.82 0.21 -2.48
C GLY A 109 -6.46 -1.22 -2.03
N GLU A 110 -7.15 -1.77 -1.02
CA GLU A 110 -6.94 -3.16 -0.60
C GLU A 110 -7.65 -4.13 -1.57
N GLN A 111 -8.84 -3.75 -2.04
CA GLN A 111 -9.64 -4.57 -2.96
C GLN A 111 -9.03 -4.68 -4.36
N LEU A 112 -8.28 -3.66 -4.80
CA LEU A 112 -7.61 -3.65 -6.10
C LEU A 112 -6.50 -4.69 -6.17
N ILE A 113 -5.91 -5.03 -5.02
CA ILE A 113 -4.83 -6.00 -4.92
C ILE A 113 -5.43 -7.39 -4.71
N ALA A 114 -5.39 -8.23 -5.73
CA ALA A 114 -5.77 -9.64 -5.55
C ALA A 114 -4.70 -10.38 -4.73
N GLN A 115 -3.43 -10.24 -5.13
CA GLN A 115 -2.30 -10.76 -4.38
C GLN A 115 -1.00 -10.01 -4.72
N VAL A 116 -0.12 -9.87 -3.74
CA VAL A 116 1.25 -9.35 -3.88
C VAL A 116 2.23 -10.43 -3.47
N GLU A 117 3.22 -10.68 -4.30
CA GLU A 117 4.25 -11.69 -4.03
C GLU A 117 5.63 -11.05 -3.99
N VAL A 118 6.45 -11.48 -3.03
CA VAL A 118 7.88 -11.18 -2.98
C VAL A 118 8.64 -12.44 -3.34
N GLU A 119 9.34 -12.38 -4.46
CA GLU A 119 10.25 -13.44 -4.89
C GLU A 119 11.68 -13.00 -4.66
N ILE A 120 12.54 -13.87 -4.14
CA ILE A 120 13.99 -13.64 -4.05
C ILE A 120 14.68 -14.85 -4.69
N GLY A 121 15.49 -14.60 -5.72
CA GLY A 121 16.20 -15.67 -6.42
C GLY A 121 15.30 -16.70 -7.11
N GLY A 122 14.11 -16.28 -7.55
CA GLY A 122 13.10 -17.15 -8.16
C GLY A 122 12.35 -18.04 -7.17
N GLN A 123 12.57 -17.86 -5.87
CA GLN A 123 11.77 -18.48 -4.83
C GLN A 123 10.82 -17.47 -4.23
N ARG A 124 9.57 -17.89 -4.05
CA ARG A 124 8.51 -17.08 -3.45
C ARG A 124 8.72 -17.12 -1.93
N ILE A 125 9.03 -15.98 -1.33
CA ILE A 125 9.32 -15.86 0.11
C ILE A 125 8.04 -15.56 0.88
N ASP A 126 7.26 -14.59 0.38
CA ASP A 126 6.01 -14.17 1.01
C ASP A 126 4.96 -13.85 -0.05
N ARG A 127 3.69 -14.07 0.30
CA ARG A 127 2.52 -13.69 -0.49
C ARG A 127 1.48 -13.07 0.43
N GLN A 128 1.00 -11.91 0.04
CA GLN A 128 -0.07 -11.19 0.73
C GLN A 128 -1.28 -11.09 -0.19
N TYR A 129 -2.47 -11.12 0.39
CA TYR A 129 -3.75 -10.97 -0.32
C TYR A 129 -4.41 -9.67 0.14
N GLY A 130 -5.20 -9.03 -0.72
CA GLY A 130 -5.95 -7.81 -0.37
C GLY A 130 -6.82 -8.02 0.87
N ASP A 131 -7.61 -9.10 0.90
CA ASP A 131 -8.46 -9.46 2.05
C ASP A 131 -7.66 -9.65 3.34
N TRP A 132 -6.46 -10.23 3.24
CA TRP A 132 -5.59 -10.41 4.40
C TRP A 132 -5.07 -9.06 4.91
N MET A 133 -4.71 -8.14 4.01
CA MET A 133 -4.30 -6.79 4.40
C MET A 133 -5.44 -6.07 5.13
N HIS A 134 -6.66 -6.20 4.63
CA HIS A 134 -7.85 -5.63 5.26
C HIS A 134 -8.04 -6.14 6.69
N ILE A 135 -8.07 -7.46 6.88
CA ILE A 135 -8.22 -8.07 8.22
C ILE A 135 -7.06 -7.66 9.14
N TRP A 136 -5.83 -7.65 8.63
CA TRP A 136 -4.65 -7.28 9.40
C TRP A 136 -4.74 -5.84 9.89
N ASN A 137 -5.17 -4.91 9.03
CA ASN A 137 -5.30 -3.50 9.39
C ASN A 137 -6.42 -3.28 10.41
N GLN A 138 -7.56 -3.98 10.28
CA GLN A 138 -8.63 -3.92 11.28
C GLN A 138 -8.15 -4.36 12.68
N LEU A 139 -7.23 -5.33 12.75
CA LEU A 139 -6.73 -5.86 14.03
C LEU A 139 -5.57 -5.07 14.64
N THR A 140 -4.72 -4.44 13.81
CA THR A 140 -3.45 -3.87 14.28
C THR A 140 -3.37 -2.35 14.24
N MET A 141 -4.32 -1.69 13.57
CA MET A 141 -4.31 -0.25 13.42
C MET A 141 -4.84 0.45 14.68
N SER A 142 -4.12 1.48 15.14
CA SER A 142 -4.62 2.38 16.17
C SER A 142 -5.58 3.42 15.59
N SER A 143 -6.50 3.91 16.41
CA SER A 143 -7.48 4.94 16.02
C SER A 143 -6.82 6.23 15.50
N GLU A 144 -5.64 6.56 16.01
CA GLU A 144 -4.85 7.73 15.59
C GLU A 144 -4.38 7.62 14.14
N GLN A 145 -3.98 6.42 13.71
CA GLN A 145 -3.45 6.17 12.37
C GLN A 145 -4.54 5.90 11.33
N GLN A 146 -5.72 5.48 11.80
CA GLN A 146 -6.86 5.07 10.96
C GLN A 146 -7.24 6.12 9.91
N ARG A 147 -7.34 7.40 10.31
CA ARG A 147 -7.71 8.48 9.38
C ARG A 147 -6.69 8.68 8.26
N GLY A 148 -5.39 8.56 8.56
CA GLY A 148 -4.33 8.67 7.57
C GLY A 148 -4.34 7.47 6.62
N TYR A 149 -4.55 6.28 7.17
CA TYR A 149 -4.65 5.05 6.41
C TYR A 149 -5.81 5.08 5.41
N PHE A 150 -7.02 5.45 5.84
CA PHE A 150 -8.19 5.53 4.95
C PHE A 150 -8.01 6.50 3.79
N LYS A 151 -7.25 7.59 3.99
CA LYS A 151 -6.87 8.48 2.89
C LYS A 151 -5.91 7.82 1.90
N MET A 152 -4.93 7.06 2.40
CA MET A 152 -3.93 6.37 1.57
C MET A 152 -4.56 5.31 0.65
N ILE A 153 -5.55 4.56 1.15
CA ILE A 153 -6.22 3.50 0.39
C ILE A 153 -7.49 3.93 -0.36
N GLY A 154 -7.84 5.22 -0.31
CA GLY A 154 -8.99 5.76 -1.04
C GLY A 154 -10.34 5.49 -0.39
N ASN A 155 -10.39 5.11 0.89
CA ASN A 155 -11.64 5.03 1.65
C ASN A 155 -12.07 6.44 2.10
N THR A 156 -12.44 7.26 1.12
CA THR A 156 -12.90 8.63 1.33
C THR A 156 -14.26 8.83 0.68
N THR A 157 -15.07 9.71 1.25
CA THR A 157 -16.42 10.03 0.77
C THR A 157 -16.47 10.50 -0.70
N GLN A 158 -15.34 10.95 -1.25
CA GLN A 158 -15.26 11.35 -2.66
C GLN A 158 -15.25 10.16 -3.62
N LEU A 159 -14.78 9.00 -3.18
CA LEU A 159 -14.66 7.80 -4.01
C LEU A 159 -15.77 6.78 -3.72
N THR A 160 -16.28 6.73 -2.49
CA THR A 160 -17.25 5.71 -2.06
C THR A 160 -18.71 6.11 -2.26
N TYR A 161 -19.01 7.40 -2.47
CA TYR A 161 -20.37 7.87 -2.77
C TYR A 161 -20.73 7.64 -4.23
N ILE A 162 -22.01 7.33 -4.48
CA ILE A 162 -22.54 7.15 -5.83
C ILE A 162 -22.62 8.48 -6.56
N THR A 163 -22.19 8.49 -7.82
CA THR A 163 -22.37 9.64 -8.72
C THR A 163 -23.79 9.70 -9.25
N ASP A 164 -24.36 10.90 -9.32
CA ASP A 164 -25.65 11.16 -9.97
C ASP A 164 -25.50 12.38 -10.89
N PRO A 165 -26.04 12.34 -12.12
CA PRO A 165 -26.17 13.50 -12.99
C PRO A 165 -26.76 14.76 -12.37
N ALA A 166 -27.64 14.63 -11.37
CA ALA A 166 -28.30 15.74 -10.67
C ALA A 166 -27.43 16.42 -9.60
N PHE A 167 -26.26 15.86 -9.27
CA PHE A 167 -25.35 16.44 -8.28
C PHE A 167 -24.42 17.51 -8.87
N ALA A 168 -23.77 18.29 -8.00
CA ALA A 168 -22.83 19.33 -8.41
C ALA A 168 -21.53 18.75 -8.98
N ASP A 169 -20.88 19.52 -9.86
CA ASP A 169 -19.59 19.16 -10.46
C ASP A 169 -18.43 19.19 -9.44
N VAL A 170 -17.31 18.55 -9.76
CA VAL A 170 -16.08 18.60 -8.96
C VAL A 170 -15.51 20.03 -8.96
N SER A 171 -15.19 20.58 -7.78
CA SER A 171 -14.56 21.90 -7.67
C SER A 171 -13.27 21.97 -8.47
N GLY A 172 -13.28 22.72 -9.56
CA GLY A 172 -12.07 23.18 -10.23
C GLY A 172 -11.40 24.33 -9.47
N PRO A 173 -10.12 24.67 -9.78
CA PRO A 173 -9.37 25.75 -9.12
C PRO A 173 -10.01 27.15 -9.22
N CYS A 174 -11.07 27.31 -10.02
CA CYS A 174 -11.73 28.57 -10.33
C CYS A 174 -13.28 28.52 -10.24
N ALA A 175 -13.87 27.62 -9.46
CA ALA A 175 -15.32 27.59 -9.27
C ALA A 175 -15.79 28.72 -8.32
N SER A 176 -15.86 29.95 -8.84
CA SER A 176 -16.41 31.13 -8.14
C SER A 176 -17.94 31.12 -8.01
N SER A 177 -18.62 30.08 -8.51
CA SER A 177 -20.05 29.87 -8.33
C SER A 177 -20.40 28.38 -8.44
N GLY A 178 -20.89 27.77 -7.37
CA GLY A 178 -21.69 26.53 -7.43
C GLY A 178 -21.07 25.21 -6.92
N GLY A 179 -19.77 25.15 -6.62
CA GLY A 179 -19.17 23.94 -6.03
C GLY A 179 -19.15 24.00 -4.51
N PRO A 180 -19.78 23.08 -3.76
CA PRO A 180 -19.52 23.01 -2.32
C PRO A 180 -18.04 22.70 -2.09
N ASN A 181 -17.33 23.61 -1.39
CA ASN A 181 -15.97 23.42 -0.86
C ASN A 181 -15.86 22.25 0.15
N GLN A 182 -16.94 21.50 0.34
CA GLN A 182 -17.08 20.41 1.29
C GLN A 182 -16.85 19.08 0.57
N VAL A 183 -15.78 18.39 0.98
CA VAL A 183 -15.34 17.06 0.51
C VAL A 183 -16.30 15.91 0.84
N CYS A 184 -17.47 16.20 1.40
CA CYS A 184 -18.45 15.23 1.91
C CYS A 184 -19.81 15.23 1.19
N ALA A 185 -19.94 15.93 0.05
CA ALA A 185 -21.17 15.90 -0.76
C ALA A 185 -21.01 14.94 -1.95
N PRO A 186 -22.06 14.15 -2.31
CA PRO A 186 -22.10 13.40 -3.56
C PRO A 186 -21.90 14.33 -4.77
N ARG A 187 -21.19 13.83 -5.80
CA ARG A 187 -20.81 14.62 -6.98
C ARG A 187 -21.25 13.96 -8.27
N ARG A 188 -21.25 14.74 -9.35
CA ARG A 188 -21.56 14.26 -10.69
C ARG A 188 -20.46 13.39 -11.30
N THR A 189 -19.22 13.49 -10.81
CA THR A 189 -18.06 12.75 -11.33
C THR A 189 -17.17 12.25 -10.19
N LEU A 190 -16.50 11.11 -10.43
CA LEU A 190 -15.43 10.61 -9.56
C LEU A 190 -14.10 11.20 -10.05
N PRO A 191 -13.37 11.95 -9.22
CA PRO A 191 -12.12 12.57 -9.62
C PRO A 191 -11.01 11.53 -9.83
N GLU A 192 -10.04 11.86 -10.70
CA GLU A 192 -8.76 11.15 -10.75
C GLU A 192 -8.06 11.28 -9.40
N THR A 193 -7.68 10.15 -8.80
CA THR A 193 -7.07 10.13 -7.46
C THR A 193 -5.88 9.17 -7.41
N THR A 194 -4.80 9.62 -6.78
CA THR A 194 -3.61 8.81 -6.58
C THR A 194 -3.62 8.22 -5.17
N LEU A 195 -3.54 6.90 -5.11
CA LEU A 195 -3.53 6.11 -3.89
C LEU A 195 -2.13 5.59 -3.60
N TYR A 196 -1.80 5.46 -2.32
CA TYR A 196 -0.52 4.95 -1.84
C TYR A 196 -0.76 3.80 -0.88
N ILE A 197 -0.80 2.58 -1.39
CA ILE A 197 -1.16 1.40 -0.60
C ILE A 197 0.11 0.85 0.07
N PRO A 198 0.22 0.87 1.42
CA PRO A 198 1.40 0.33 2.09
C PRO A 198 1.42 -1.20 2.02
N LEU A 199 2.55 -1.77 1.58
CA LEU A 199 2.76 -3.21 1.62
C LEU A 199 3.22 -3.63 3.03
N LEU A 200 2.75 -4.79 3.49
CA LEU A 200 2.88 -5.20 4.89
C LEU A 200 3.88 -6.34 5.08
N PHE A 201 4.91 -6.43 4.24
CA PHE A 201 5.96 -7.44 4.33
C PHE A 201 6.76 -7.32 5.64
N TRP A 202 7.47 -8.40 6.01
CA TRP A 202 8.27 -8.44 7.24
C TRP A 202 9.27 -7.28 7.33
N PHE A 203 9.88 -6.88 6.20
CA PHE A 203 10.85 -5.80 6.12
C PHE A 203 10.24 -4.40 6.06
N CYS A 204 8.92 -4.26 5.92
CA CYS A 204 8.24 -2.97 5.89
C CYS A 204 7.85 -2.46 7.29
N ARG A 205 7.81 -3.35 8.29
CA ARG A 205 7.26 -3.06 9.63
C ARG A 205 8.28 -2.47 10.60
N ASN A 206 9.51 -2.97 10.57
CA ASN A 206 10.56 -2.57 11.50
C ASN A 206 11.85 -2.28 10.72
N PRO A 207 12.50 -1.11 10.90
CA PRO A 207 13.77 -0.81 10.24
C PRO A 207 14.89 -1.78 10.62
N GLY A 208 14.83 -2.42 11.80
CA GLY A 208 15.78 -3.46 12.20
C GLY A 208 15.67 -4.77 11.41
N LEU A 209 14.58 -4.95 10.64
CA LEU A 209 14.35 -6.09 9.74
C LEU A 209 14.33 -5.66 8.28
N ALA A 210 14.88 -4.47 7.96
CA ALA A 210 14.99 -3.99 6.60
C ALA A 210 15.76 -5.00 5.73
N LEU A 211 15.32 -5.17 4.48
CA LEU A 211 15.85 -6.21 3.61
C LEU A 211 17.25 -5.82 3.11
N PRO A 212 18.32 -6.59 3.40
CA PRO A 212 19.67 -6.26 2.97
C PRO A 212 19.89 -6.60 1.50
N LEU A 213 19.53 -5.66 0.62
CA LEU A 213 19.76 -5.78 -0.82
C LEU A 213 21.23 -6.02 -1.15
N ILE A 214 22.14 -5.47 -0.34
CA ILE A 214 23.58 -5.68 -0.50
C ILE A 214 24.00 -7.14 -0.27
N ALA A 215 23.31 -7.88 0.60
CA ALA A 215 23.62 -9.27 0.92
C ALA A 215 23.00 -10.25 -0.09
N LEU A 216 22.03 -9.80 -0.88
CA LEU A 216 21.32 -10.60 -1.88
C LEU A 216 22.00 -10.52 -3.27
N LYS A 217 23.28 -10.19 -3.31
CA LYS A 217 24.11 -10.13 -4.52
C LYS A 217 24.35 -11.56 -5.03
N SER A 218 23.48 -12.01 -5.94
CA SER A 218 23.63 -13.21 -6.78
C SER A 218 23.79 -14.55 -6.05
N VAL A 219 22.71 -15.33 -6.02
CA VAL A 219 22.82 -16.80 -5.95
C VAL A 219 22.04 -17.32 -7.16
N GLY A 220 22.76 -17.82 -8.16
CA GLY A 220 22.19 -18.27 -9.44
C GLY A 220 21.02 -19.23 -9.28
N GLN A 221 20.11 -19.18 -10.26
CA GLN A 221 18.99 -20.12 -10.37
C GLN A 221 19.49 -21.56 -10.24
N LYS A 222 19.09 -22.28 -9.19
CA LYS A 222 18.80 -23.71 -9.35
C LYS A 222 17.35 -23.79 -9.83
N SER A 223 17.16 -24.21 -11.07
CA SER A 223 15.84 -24.49 -11.62
C SER A 223 15.17 -25.58 -10.78
N ILE A 224 14.23 -25.20 -9.92
CA ILE A 224 13.22 -26.13 -9.44
C ILE A 224 12.09 -26.02 -10.44
N GLN A 225 11.94 -27.07 -11.24
CA GLN A 225 10.79 -27.25 -12.13
C GLN A 225 9.51 -27.06 -11.30
N PRO A 226 8.60 -26.13 -11.64
CA PRO A 226 7.30 -26.09 -10.99
C PRO A 226 6.57 -27.38 -11.34
N LYS A 227 6.17 -28.15 -10.30
CA LYS A 227 5.23 -29.26 -10.47
C LYS A 227 4.00 -28.71 -11.19
N ARG A 228 3.80 -29.22 -12.41
CA ARG A 228 2.62 -29.04 -13.24
C ARG A 228 1.41 -29.49 -12.43
N SER A 229 0.67 -28.55 -11.84
CA SER A 229 -0.69 -28.83 -11.39
C SER A 229 -1.55 -28.95 -12.65
N GLU A 230 -2.06 -30.15 -12.85
CA GLU A 230 -2.93 -30.55 -13.93
C GLU A 230 -4.18 -29.66 -13.99
N LEU A 231 -4.42 -29.04 -15.15
CA LEU A 231 -5.69 -29.04 -15.89
C LEU A 231 -5.60 -28.00 -17.02
N SER A 232 -5.21 -28.44 -18.21
CA SER A 232 -5.64 -27.84 -19.48
C SER A 232 -5.35 -28.82 -20.61
N PHE A 233 -6.43 -29.36 -21.15
CA PHE A 233 -6.49 -30.10 -22.41
C PHE A 233 -6.09 -29.14 -23.54
N GLY A 234 -5.08 -29.48 -24.34
CA GLY A 234 -4.66 -28.63 -25.47
C GLY A 234 -3.26 -28.93 -25.99
N LYS A 235 -3.21 -29.79 -27.01
CA LYS A 235 -2.04 -30.29 -27.75
C LYS A 235 -1.19 -29.21 -28.46
N ASN A 236 0.12 -29.51 -28.50
CA ASN A 236 1.09 -29.42 -29.62
C ASN A 236 2.30 -28.47 -29.47
N MET A 237 3.46 -29.13 -29.33
CA MET A 237 4.68 -29.00 -30.14
C MET A 237 5.18 -27.60 -30.50
N LEU A 238 6.23 -27.14 -29.82
CA LEU A 238 7.54 -26.83 -30.45
C LEU A 238 8.57 -26.47 -29.38
N TRP A 239 9.68 -27.19 -29.41
CA TRP A 239 10.88 -26.94 -28.62
C TRP A 239 11.70 -25.86 -29.33
N SER A 240 12.14 -24.85 -28.58
CA SER A 240 13.23 -23.98 -29.01
C SER A 240 14.05 -23.62 -27.78
N GLN A 241 15.25 -24.21 -27.70
CA GLN A 241 16.29 -23.85 -26.76
C GLN A 241 16.79 -22.45 -27.10
N GLY A 242 16.79 -21.55 -26.13
CA GLY A 242 17.40 -20.23 -26.24
C GLY A 242 18.06 -19.89 -24.92
N ASP A 243 19.38 -20.04 -24.88
CA ASP A 243 20.23 -19.65 -23.76
C ASP A 243 19.99 -18.18 -23.41
N ASN A 244 19.63 -17.92 -22.15
CA ASN A 244 19.70 -16.59 -21.58
C ASN A 244 20.09 -16.71 -20.10
N ILE A 245 21.30 -16.27 -19.81
CA ILE A 245 21.84 -16.05 -18.47
C ILE A 245 20.92 -15.04 -17.77
N ARG A 246 20.15 -15.46 -16.76
CA ARG A 246 19.26 -14.58 -16.00
C ARG A 246 19.71 -14.46 -14.55
N GLN A 247 19.97 -13.21 -14.16
CA GLN A 247 20.31 -12.81 -12.82
C GLN A 247 19.11 -13.01 -11.88
N THR A 248 19.39 -13.45 -10.66
CA THR A 248 18.42 -13.48 -9.57
C THR A 248 18.09 -12.07 -9.10
N GLN A 249 16.82 -11.70 -9.20
CA GLN A 249 16.29 -10.40 -8.78
C GLN A 249 15.03 -10.58 -7.95
N MET A 250 14.74 -9.57 -7.13
CA MET A 250 13.49 -9.52 -6.37
C MET A 250 12.37 -9.02 -7.26
N LEU A 251 11.34 -9.86 -7.46
CA LEU A 251 10.16 -9.52 -8.22
C LEU A 251 9.02 -9.28 -7.25
N VAL A 252 8.47 -8.06 -7.27
CA VAL A 252 7.18 -7.77 -6.67
C VAL A 252 6.14 -7.93 -7.77
N SER A 253 5.30 -8.94 -7.63
CA SER A 253 4.19 -9.15 -8.54
C SER A 253 2.90 -8.70 -7.89
N CYS A 254 2.18 -7.78 -8.52
CA CYS A 254 0.82 -7.42 -8.14
C CYS A 254 -0.14 -7.97 -9.18
N TYR A 255 -1.26 -8.53 -8.71
CA TYR A 255 -2.39 -8.98 -9.53
C TYR A 255 -3.61 -8.12 -9.26
#